data_AF-A0A2P5CLB5-F1
#
_entry.id   AF-A0A2P5CLB5-F1
#
_cell.length_a   1.000
_cell.length_b   1.000
_cell.length_c   1.000
_cell.angle_alpha   90.00
_cell.angle_beta   90.00
_cell.angle_gamma   90.00
#
_symmetry.space_group_name_H-M   'P 1'
#
loop_
_entity.id
_entity.type
_entity.pdbx_description
1 polymer ?
#
loop_
_entity_poly.entity_id
_entity_poly.type
_entity_poly.pdbx_seq_one_letter_code
_entity_poly.pdbx_strand_id
1 'polypeptide(L)'
;MSVMKWSSYVMVSSAENVTYDGRSLIIDGQRRLLFSGSIHYPRSTPEMWPSLIEKAKEGGLDVIQTYVFWNLHERKQGEVSE
;
A
#
# COMPACT_ATOMS: atom_id res chain seq x y z
N MET A 1 36.73 -10.63 10.37
CA MET A 1 35.29 -10.85 10.69
C MET A 1 34.49 -10.22 9.57
N SER A 2 33.91 -11.04 8.69
CA SER A 2 33.12 -10.58 7.53
C SER A 2 31.70 -10.29 8.00
N VAL A 3 31.25 -9.04 7.86
CA VAL A 3 29.85 -8.68 8.10
C VAL A 3 29.14 -8.85 6.75
N MET A 4 28.33 -9.89 6.63
CA MET A 4 27.48 -10.10 5.44
C MET A 4 26.48 -8.94 5.39
N LYS A 5 26.63 -8.08 4.37
CA LYS A 5 25.72 -6.98 4.09
C LYS A 5 24.52 -7.55 3.32
N TRP A 6 23.40 -7.76 4.00
CA TRP A 6 22.14 -8.15 3.36
C TRP A 6 21.59 -6.92 2.64
N SER A 7 21.83 -6.81 1.33
CA SER A 7 21.18 -5.79 0.50
C SER A 7 19.89 -6.37 -0.04
N SER A 8 18.80 -6.22 0.72
CA SER A 8 17.45 -6.52 0.24
C SER A 8 17.12 -5.54 -0.89
N TYR A 9 17.33 -5.93 -2.15
CA TYR A 9 16.76 -5.20 -3.27
C TYR A 9 15.24 -5.31 -3.14
N VAL A 10 14.58 -4.24 -2.72
CA VAL A 10 13.14 -4.08 -2.94
C VAL A 10 12.99 -3.81 -4.42
N MET A 11 12.69 -4.85 -5.20
CA MET A 11 12.26 -4.69 -6.58
C MET A 11 10.93 -3.93 -6.56
N VAL A 12 10.97 -2.64 -6.89
CA VAL A 12 9.76 -1.88 -7.21
C VAL A 12 9.34 -2.34 -8.59
N SER A 13 8.34 -3.23 -8.69
CA SER A 13 7.65 -3.45 -9.96
C SER A 13 6.53 -2.42 -10.07
N SER A 14 6.55 -1.65 -11.14
CA SER A 14 5.39 -0.86 -11.53
C SER A 14 4.35 -1.84 -12.07
N ALA A 15 3.12 -1.81 -11.55
CA ALA A 15 1.98 -2.46 -12.18
C ALA A 15 1.56 -1.61 -13.38
N GLU A 16 2.32 -1.71 -14.48
CA GLU A 16 2.13 -0.86 -15.66
C GLU A 16 0.84 -1.19 -16.41
N ASN A 17 0.32 -2.42 -16.25
CA ASN A 17 -0.93 -2.85 -16.87
C ASN A 17 -1.85 -3.54 -15.84
N VAL A 18 -2.91 -2.83 -15.45
CA VAL A 18 -3.98 -3.37 -14.59
C VAL A 18 -5.29 -3.42 -15.39
N THR A 19 -5.80 -4.62 -15.61
CA THR A 19 -7.08 -4.86 -16.29
C THR A 19 -7.92 -5.88 -15.50
N TYR A 20 -9.07 -6.26 -16.03
CA TYR A 20 -9.95 -7.24 -15.41
C TYR A 20 -10.76 -7.99 -16.47
N ASP A 21 -11.31 -9.14 -16.07
CA ASP A 21 -12.36 -9.81 -16.81
C ASP A 21 -13.39 -10.41 -15.85
N GLY A 22 -14.27 -11.29 -16.34
CA GLY A 22 -15.33 -11.91 -15.54
C GLY A 22 -14.84 -12.81 -14.40
N ARG A 23 -13.53 -13.00 -14.21
CA ARG A 23 -12.95 -13.86 -13.17
C ARG A 23 -12.07 -13.12 -12.17
N SER A 24 -11.21 -12.20 -12.63
CA SER A 24 -10.22 -11.58 -11.73
C SER A 24 -9.67 -10.26 -12.26
N LEU A 25 -8.94 -9.58 -11.38
CA LEU A 25 -7.95 -8.60 -11.81
C LEU A 25 -6.78 -9.30 -12.52
N ILE A 26 -6.18 -8.59 -13.47
CA ILE A 26 -5.00 -9.01 -14.22
C ILE A 26 -3.96 -7.91 -14.04
N ILE A 27 -2.85 -8.23 -13.39
CA ILE A 27 -1.74 -7.32 -13.13
C ILE A 27 -0.53 -7.85 -13.90
N ASP A 28 0.00 -7.07 -14.83
CA ASP A 28 1.13 -7.43 -15.69
C ASP A 28 0.93 -8.78 -16.40
N GLY A 29 -0.29 -8.98 -16.93
CA GLY A 29 -0.71 -10.20 -17.61
C GLY A 29 -0.99 -11.40 -16.70
N GLN A 30 -0.78 -11.28 -15.39
CA GLN A 30 -1.02 -12.35 -14.42
C GLN A 30 -2.37 -12.16 -13.72
N ARG A 31 -3.20 -13.21 -13.71
CA ARG A 31 -4.45 -13.21 -12.94
C ARG A 31 -4.13 -13.23 -11.45
N ARG A 32 -4.77 -12.34 -10.69
CA ARG A 32 -4.60 -12.23 -9.24
C ARG A 32 -5.96 -12.17 -8.55
N LEU A 33 -6.12 -13.00 -7.52
CA LEU A 33 -7.15 -12.79 -6.52
C LEU A 33 -6.50 -11.96 -5.40
N LEU A 34 -6.92 -10.72 -5.25
CA LEU A 34 -6.31 -9.79 -4.28
C LEU A 34 -7.09 -9.82 -2.96
N PHE A 35 -6.38 -10.04 -1.86
CA PHE A 35 -6.92 -9.83 -0.52
C PHE A 35 -6.52 -8.45 -0.01
N SER A 36 -7.52 -7.61 0.29
CA SER A 36 -7.29 -6.24 0.75
C SER A 36 -7.68 -6.04 2.20
N GLY A 37 -6.93 -5.19 2.91
CA GLY A 37 -7.26 -4.71 4.25
C GLY A 37 -7.16 -3.19 4.35
N SER A 38 -7.99 -2.60 5.21
CA SER A 38 -8.05 -1.14 5.37
C SER A 38 -7.07 -0.63 6.42
N ILE A 39 -6.25 0.35 6.05
CA ILE A 39 -5.40 1.13 6.98
C ILE A 39 -5.62 2.61 6.67
N HIS A 40 -6.34 3.32 7.55
CA HIS A 40 -6.53 4.77 7.43
C HIS A 40 -5.33 5.50 8.00
N TYR A 41 -4.50 6.09 7.14
CA TYR A 41 -3.22 6.70 7.53
C TYR A 41 -3.33 7.74 8.65
N PRO A 42 -4.39 8.58 8.79
CA PRO A 42 -4.47 9.54 9.90
C PRO A 42 -4.82 8.92 11.25
N ARG A 43 -5.18 7.63 11.30
CA ARG A 43 -5.57 6.92 12.52
C ARG A 43 -4.39 6.20 13.20
N SER A 44 -3.19 6.38 12.66
CA SER A 44 -1.92 5.92 13.22
C SER A 44 -0.83 6.94 12.89
N THR A 45 0.26 6.94 13.66
CA THR A 45 1.36 7.88 13.37
C THR A 45 2.23 7.37 12.22
N PRO A 46 2.96 8.25 11.49
CA PRO A 46 3.88 7.83 10.44
C PRO A 46 4.88 6.75 10.86
N GLU A 47 5.34 6.79 12.11
CA GLU A 47 6.27 5.80 12.69
C GLU A 47 5.63 4.41 12.84
N MET A 48 4.30 4.34 12.97
CA MET A 48 3.57 3.07 13.07
C MET A 48 3.32 2.41 11.71
N TRP A 49 3.25 3.20 10.62
CA TRP A 49 2.83 2.70 9.30
C TRP A 49 3.67 1.52 8.79
N PRO A 50 5.02 1.52 8.88
CA PRO A 50 5.82 0.39 8.43
C PRO A 50 5.42 -0.92 9.13
N SER A 51 5.25 -0.89 10.46
CA SER A 51 4.86 -2.08 11.23
C SER A 51 3.44 -2.55 10.92
N LEU A 52 2.51 -1.62 10.67
CA LEU A 52 1.14 -1.96 10.29
C LEU A 52 1.09 -2.63 8.91
N ILE A 53 1.85 -2.12 7.94
CA ILE A 53 1.96 -2.68 6.59
C ILE A 53 2.68 -4.04 6.64
N GLU A 54 3.72 -4.18 7.45
CA GLU A 54 4.43 -5.45 7.65
C GLU A 54 3.49 -6.53 8.20
N LYS A 55 2.75 -6.23 9.27
CA LYS A 55 1.75 -7.16 9.83
C LYS A 55 0.63 -7.51 8.85
N ALA A 56 0.19 -6.55 8.04
CA ALA A 56 -0.79 -6.81 6.99
C ALA A 56 -0.25 -7.80 5.94
N LYS A 57 1.01 -7.61 5.52
CA LYS A 57 1.69 -8.51 4.58
C LYS A 57 1.93 -9.90 5.18
N GLU A 58 2.37 -9.99 6.43
CA GLU A 58 2.49 -11.26 7.17
C GLU A 58 1.13 -11.96 7.34
N GLY A 59 0.06 -11.19 7.48
CA GLY A 59 -1.32 -11.65 7.49
C GLY A 59 -1.87 -12.08 6.12
N GLY A 60 -1.06 -12.03 5.06
CA GLY A 60 -1.42 -12.49 3.72
C GLY A 60 -2.20 -11.49 2.88
N LEU A 61 -2.20 -10.20 3.23
CA LEU A 61 -2.81 -9.16 2.41
C LEU A 61 -1.91 -8.79 1.22
N ASP A 62 -2.51 -8.69 0.04
CA ASP A 62 -1.85 -8.19 -1.18
C ASP A 62 -1.96 -6.66 -1.29
N VAL A 63 -3.03 -6.08 -0.73
CA VAL A 63 -3.41 -4.68 -0.97
C VAL A 63 -3.80 -3.97 0.33
N ILE A 64 -3.26 -2.77 0.53
CA ILE A 64 -3.78 -1.84 1.52
C ILE A 64 -4.75 -0.89 0.85
N GLN A 65 -5.96 -0.79 1.41
CA GLN A 65 -6.93 0.24 1.03
C GLN A 65 -6.95 1.36 2.08
N THR A 66 -7.03 2.61 1.63
CA THR A 66 -7.12 3.76 2.51
C THR A 66 -8.04 4.82 1.93
N TYR A 67 -8.83 5.47 2.77
CA TYR A 67 -9.55 6.69 2.40
C TYR A 67 -8.62 7.89 2.50
N VAL A 68 -8.88 8.91 1.67
CA VAL A 68 -8.33 10.25 1.84
C VAL A 68 -9.34 11.08 2.63
N PHE A 69 -8.89 11.60 3.77
CA PHE A 69 -9.73 12.36 4.70
C PHE A 69 -9.70 13.84 4.33
N TRP A 70 -10.57 14.24 3.38
CA TRP A 70 -10.55 15.59 2.80
C TRP A 70 -10.59 16.71 3.84
N ASN A 71 -11.40 16.57 4.88
CA ASN A 71 -11.50 17.55 5.97
C ASN A 71 -10.20 17.76 6.77
N LEU A 72 -9.28 16.78 6.74
CA LEU A 72 -7.96 16.94 7.36
C LEU A 72 -7.00 17.71 6.45
N HIS A 73 -7.19 17.57 5.14
CA HIS A 73 -6.35 18.17 4.10
C HIS A 73 -6.82 19.56 3.69
N GLU A 74 -8.12 19.85 3.74
CA GLU A 74 -8.70 21.17 3.47
C GLU A 74 -9.49 21.64 4.69
N ARG A 75 -8.79 22.22 5.67
CA ARG A 75 -9.42 22.72 6.91
C ARG A 75 -10.19 24.02 6.70
N LYS A 76 -9.76 24.80 5.71
CA LYS A 76 -10.40 26.04 5.26
C LYS A 76 -10.50 25.98 3.74
N GLN A 77 -11.65 26.37 3.20
CA GLN A 77 -11.92 26.29 1.77
C GLN A 77 -10.82 26.99 0.95
N GLY A 78 -10.25 26.27 -0.01
CA GLY A 78 -9.15 26.70 -0.86
C GLY A 78 -7.75 26.53 -0.26
N GLU A 79 -7.62 26.12 1.01
CA GLU A 79 -6.34 25.93 1.71
C GLU A 79 -6.07 24.44 1.92
N VAL A 80 -5.43 23.81 0.92
CA VAL A 80 -5.00 22.41 0.97
C VAL A 80 -3.64 22.31 1.66
N SER A 81 -3.54 21.53 2.74
CA SER A 81 -2.27 21.18 3.40
C SER A 81 -1.65 19.95 2.76
N GLU A 82 -0.32 19.95 2.63
CA GLU A 82 0.48 18.76 2.28
C GLU A 82 0.59 17.76 3.45
#